data_AF-A0AAD4H789-F1
#
_entry.id   AF-A0AAD4H789-F1
#
_cell.length_a   1.000
_cell.length_b   1.000
_cell.length_c   1.000
_cell.angle_alpha   90.00
_cell.angle_beta   90.00
_cell.angle_gamma   90.00
#
_symmetry.space_group_name_H-M   'P 1'
#
loop_
_entity.id
_entity.type
_entity.pdbx_description
1 polymer ?
#
loop_
_entity_poly.entity_id
_entity_poly.type
_entity_poly.pdbx_seq_one_letter_code
_entity_poly.pdbx_strand_id
1 'polypeptide(L)'
;MDHQEDTVPMDGSFIVVPKNASSSTTLSTLSQEQQPAHTTTSAATTIVTTTTTTTTKTTKALASSHDSNEIASLLQRELMALSTPNRVFQNWAQTFRCMPEQYYTPTTEEELVKIIHLARISGKHVKAIGTGHSPSDLACTDGFMINTDKLNNVIKVDDDKMTITVQAGMKLYKLHDILELHDLAMSNLGSISDQSVAGVMSTATHGTGAEYPSLCASVLALTLITATGETISCSKTERGDIFNAAVCSLGALGIITRMTLQCEPAFRLENKQEPAKLDDVLNNLDSIIHSAEHVRLWWYPHTDNVVVWRANRTTKEISRPAASWRTSQWFSVHLYEGLLYVCRFIPSLIPTLSRFMFWATQSKPIERVDTSVKVFNFDCLFHQYVNEWSIPWSQTAEALKALDQFIESGTVKEDINKEVAASTVATKKANKEGALKVHFPIEIRFVKQDNVWLSPAYGVDSCYIGIIMYRPYGKAVPYKRFWAGYEKIMASFDGRPHWAKAHSVTPEGLEKSYPKMKAFSAIRQQLDPDGIHVCDDDEVGGLVYLRHAHAHE
;
A
#
# COMPACT_ATOMS: atom_id res chain seq x y z
N MET A 1 -33.84 -32.73 34.37
CA MET A 1 -33.95 -31.27 34.24
C MET A 1 -32.63 -30.72 34.71
N ASP A 2 -31.70 -30.54 33.79
CA ASP A 2 -30.47 -29.76 34.00
C ASP A 2 -30.05 -29.28 32.62
N HIS A 3 -30.42 -28.05 32.29
CA HIS A 3 -29.94 -27.33 31.11
C HIS A 3 -28.73 -26.51 31.56
N GLN A 4 -27.53 -27.03 31.30
CA GLN A 4 -26.32 -26.23 31.22
C GLN A 4 -26.36 -25.48 29.88
N GLU A 5 -26.59 -24.17 29.95
CA GLU A 5 -26.40 -23.28 28.80
C GLU A 5 -24.89 -23.15 28.52
N ASP A 6 -24.42 -23.91 27.55
CA ASP A 6 -23.11 -23.73 26.92
C ASP A 6 -23.09 -22.38 26.19
N THR A 7 -22.71 -21.33 26.93
CA THR A 7 -22.35 -20.04 26.33
C THR A 7 -20.99 -20.17 25.67
N VAL A 8 -21.00 -20.47 24.37
CA VAL A 8 -19.80 -20.44 23.52
C VAL A 8 -19.23 -19.02 23.53
N PRO A 9 -18.00 -18.78 24.00
CA PRO A 9 -17.41 -17.45 23.96
C PRO A 9 -17.18 -17.03 22.50
N MET A 10 -17.61 -15.82 22.16
CA MET A 10 -17.28 -15.16 20.91
C MET A 10 -15.75 -14.99 20.81
N ASP A 11 -15.14 -15.58 19.78
CA ASP A 11 -13.70 -15.48 19.52
C ASP A 11 -13.34 -14.05 19.08
N GLY A 12 -12.34 -13.46 19.73
CA GLY A 12 -11.99 -12.06 19.73
C GLY A 12 -11.44 -11.46 18.43
N SER A 13 -11.54 -12.16 17.32
CA SER A 13 -11.03 -11.75 16.01
C SER A 13 -11.90 -10.73 15.28
N PHE A 14 -12.38 -9.67 15.95
CA PHE A 14 -13.44 -8.79 15.40
C PHE A 14 -12.93 -7.58 14.61
N ILE A 15 -11.69 -7.16 14.82
CA ILE A 15 -11.14 -5.92 14.23
C ILE A 15 -9.97 -6.24 13.29
N VAL A 16 -9.49 -7.47 13.35
CA VAL A 16 -8.28 -7.97 12.71
C VAL A 16 -8.57 -9.44 12.38
N VAL A 17 -9.39 -9.68 11.36
CA VAL A 17 -9.81 -11.03 10.96
C VAL A 17 -8.77 -11.61 10.01
N PRO A 18 -8.13 -12.75 10.29
CA PRO A 18 -7.24 -13.34 9.31
C PRO A 18 -8.00 -13.83 8.08
N LYS A 19 -7.56 -13.44 6.88
CA LYS A 19 -8.21 -13.85 5.62
C LYS A 19 -7.95 -15.34 5.37
N ASN A 20 -9.01 -16.16 5.29
CA ASN A 20 -8.88 -17.57 4.90
C ASN A 20 -9.06 -17.73 3.39
N ALA A 21 -8.21 -18.56 2.77
CA ALA A 21 -8.22 -18.86 1.34
C ALA A 21 -9.55 -19.51 0.91
N SER A 22 -10.19 -18.95 -0.12
CA SER A 22 -11.30 -19.59 -0.83
C SER A 22 -10.74 -20.55 -1.89
N SER A 23 -11.23 -21.79 -1.84
CA SER A 23 -10.91 -22.92 -2.72
C SER A 23 -11.19 -22.68 -4.21
N SER A 24 -10.22 -22.99 -5.08
CA SER A 24 -10.53 -23.56 -6.41
C SER A 24 -9.46 -24.56 -6.85
N THR A 25 -9.80 -25.84 -6.79
CA THR A 25 -9.02 -26.94 -7.37
C THR A 25 -9.81 -27.53 -8.53
N THR A 26 -9.29 -27.37 -9.75
CA THR A 26 -9.53 -28.32 -10.83
C THR A 26 -8.29 -28.34 -11.72
N LEU A 27 -7.43 -29.33 -11.48
CA LEU A 27 -6.30 -29.68 -12.34
C LEU A 27 -6.83 -30.35 -13.62
N SER A 28 -6.42 -29.82 -14.77
CA SER A 28 -6.45 -30.58 -16.04
C SER A 28 -5.02 -30.69 -16.57
N THR A 29 -4.54 -31.92 -16.57
CA THR A 29 -3.30 -32.42 -17.19
C THR A 29 -3.19 -32.07 -18.66
N LEU A 30 -2.07 -31.50 -19.10
CA LEU A 30 -1.65 -31.52 -20.50
C LEU A 30 -0.14 -31.82 -20.62
N SER A 31 0.09 -33.06 -21.04
CA SER A 31 1.05 -33.59 -22.01
C SER A 31 2.28 -32.77 -22.39
N GLN A 32 3.42 -33.44 -22.25
CA GLN A 32 4.71 -33.16 -22.87
C GLN A 32 4.61 -33.02 -24.39
N GLU A 33 5.25 -32.00 -24.96
CA GLU A 33 5.68 -32.03 -26.35
C GLU A 33 7.07 -31.38 -26.50
N GLN A 34 7.85 -31.99 -27.38
CA GLN A 34 9.30 -31.94 -27.47
C GLN A 34 9.82 -30.68 -28.17
N GLN A 35 10.99 -30.20 -27.72
CA GLN A 35 11.85 -29.26 -28.44
C GLN A 35 12.36 -29.84 -29.77
N PRO A 36 12.74 -28.97 -30.72
CA PRO A 36 13.99 -29.21 -31.45
C PRO A 36 14.95 -28.02 -31.48
N ALA A 37 16.18 -28.33 -31.09
CA ALA A 37 17.48 -27.90 -31.63
C ALA A 37 17.65 -26.50 -32.25
N HIS A 38 18.44 -25.68 -31.54
CA HIS A 38 19.16 -24.54 -32.10
C HIS A 38 20.31 -24.99 -33.01
N THR A 39 20.40 -24.39 -34.20
CA THR A 39 21.62 -24.39 -35.01
C THR A 39 22.06 -22.95 -35.23
N THR A 40 23.28 -22.66 -34.79
CA THR A 40 24.06 -21.42 -34.96
C THR A 40 24.35 -21.11 -36.43
N THR A 41 24.25 -19.85 -36.84
CA THR A 41 25.18 -19.30 -37.85
C THR A 41 25.36 -17.80 -37.69
N SER A 42 26.63 -17.43 -37.51
CA SER A 42 27.19 -16.08 -37.53
C SER A 42 27.25 -15.55 -38.95
N ALA A 43 26.94 -14.26 -39.15
CA ALA A 43 27.43 -13.50 -40.28
C ALA A 43 27.60 -12.02 -39.87
N ALA A 44 28.87 -11.63 -39.75
CA ALA A 44 29.29 -10.25 -39.62
C ALA A 44 29.23 -9.55 -40.98
N THR A 45 28.72 -8.32 -41.01
CA THR A 45 28.90 -7.41 -42.14
C THR A 45 29.23 -6.01 -41.61
N THR A 46 30.50 -5.64 -41.79
CA THR A 46 31.05 -4.29 -41.70
C THR A 46 30.64 -3.47 -42.94
N ILE A 47 30.66 -2.13 -42.83
CA ILE A 47 30.70 -1.06 -43.87
C ILE A 47 29.58 -0.04 -43.58
N VAL A 48 29.74 1.29 -43.53
CA VAL A 48 30.85 2.24 -43.68
C VAL A 48 30.41 3.55 -43.00
N THR A 49 31.35 4.26 -42.41
CA THR A 49 31.19 5.61 -41.87
C THR A 49 31.16 6.63 -43.00
N THR A 50 30.12 7.45 -43.09
CA THR A 50 30.14 8.70 -43.86
C THR A 50 29.57 9.85 -43.03
N THR A 51 30.49 10.71 -42.62
CA THR A 51 30.25 12.08 -42.18
C THR A 51 29.69 12.91 -43.33
N THR A 52 28.57 13.60 -43.10
CA THR A 52 28.22 14.80 -43.86
C THR A 52 27.68 15.86 -42.93
N THR A 53 28.44 16.93 -42.78
CA THR A 53 28.06 18.15 -42.10
C THR A 53 27.23 19.02 -43.03
N THR A 54 26.36 19.83 -42.43
CA THR A 54 25.87 21.16 -42.85
C THR A 54 24.46 21.27 -43.46
N THR A 55 23.69 22.13 -42.78
CA THR A 55 22.61 23.02 -43.26
C THR A 55 21.26 22.42 -43.63
N THR A 56 20.32 22.45 -42.68
CA THR A 56 18.94 22.95 -42.91
C THR A 56 18.24 23.20 -41.56
N LYS A 57 18.40 24.42 -41.03
CA LYS A 57 17.38 25.02 -40.18
C LYS A 57 16.26 25.51 -41.12
N THR A 58 15.01 25.34 -40.69
CA THR A 58 13.79 25.94 -41.28
C THR A 58 13.00 25.15 -42.34
N THR A 59 12.76 23.84 -42.13
CA THR A 59 11.66 23.09 -42.79
C THR A 59 11.02 21.99 -41.94
N LYS A 60 11.21 21.97 -40.61
CA LYS A 60 10.76 20.85 -39.75
C LYS A 60 9.44 21.05 -38.99
N ALA A 61 8.68 22.13 -39.26
CA ALA A 61 7.51 22.48 -38.45
C ALA A 61 6.14 22.22 -39.09
N LEU A 62 6.05 21.87 -40.38
CA LEU A 62 4.76 21.57 -41.05
C LEU A 62 4.62 20.10 -41.50
N ALA A 63 5.72 19.33 -41.57
CA ALA A 63 5.68 17.92 -41.93
C ALA A 63 5.54 16.96 -40.73
N SER A 64 5.57 17.46 -39.49
CA SER A 64 5.58 16.63 -38.27
C SER A 64 4.20 16.39 -37.64
N SER A 65 3.20 17.23 -37.91
CA SER A 65 1.86 17.11 -37.31
C SER A 65 0.94 16.17 -38.08
N HIS A 66 1.05 16.12 -39.41
CA HIS A 66 0.22 15.24 -40.24
C HIS A 66 0.58 13.76 -40.04
N ASP A 67 1.88 13.46 -39.98
CA ASP A 67 2.42 12.12 -39.73
C ASP A 67 2.11 11.62 -38.31
N SER A 68 2.22 12.49 -37.30
CA SER A 68 1.86 12.16 -35.91
C SER A 68 0.37 11.81 -35.75
N ASN A 69 -0.52 12.52 -36.44
CA ASN A 69 -1.95 12.24 -36.41
C ASN A 69 -2.30 10.91 -37.13
N GLU A 70 -1.61 10.59 -38.22
CA GLU A 70 -1.79 9.32 -38.94
C GLU A 70 -1.30 8.14 -38.10
N ILE A 71 -0.12 8.25 -37.49
CA ILE A 71 0.43 7.26 -36.56
C ILE A 71 -0.50 7.09 -35.36
N ALA A 72 -0.99 8.17 -34.76
CA ALA A 72 -1.95 8.11 -33.66
C ALA A 72 -3.23 7.37 -34.07
N SER A 73 -3.77 7.64 -35.26
CA SER A 73 -4.94 6.94 -35.79
C SER A 73 -4.71 5.44 -36.01
N LEU A 74 -3.52 5.05 -36.49
CA LEU A 74 -3.15 3.64 -36.68
C LEU A 74 -3.01 2.92 -35.35
N LEU A 75 -2.26 3.49 -34.40
CA LEU A 75 -2.09 2.93 -33.05
C LEU A 75 -3.42 2.85 -32.32
N GLN A 76 -4.26 3.89 -32.41
CA GLN A 76 -5.56 3.87 -31.78
C GLN A 76 -6.43 2.73 -32.34
N ARG A 77 -6.45 2.53 -33.67
CA ARG A 77 -7.13 1.40 -34.32
C ARG A 77 -6.61 0.04 -33.84
N GLU A 78 -5.30 -0.11 -33.74
CA GLU A 78 -4.67 -1.35 -33.26
C GLU A 78 -5.03 -1.63 -31.79
N LEU A 79 -5.00 -0.60 -30.95
CA LEU A 79 -5.22 -0.71 -29.50
C LEU A 79 -6.71 -0.69 -29.11
N MET A 80 -7.64 -0.50 -30.06
CA MET A 80 -9.08 -0.46 -29.78
C MET A 80 -9.57 -1.68 -29.00
N ALA A 81 -9.05 -2.88 -29.32
CA ALA A 81 -9.45 -4.12 -28.65
C ALA A 81 -9.00 -4.20 -27.18
N LEU A 82 -7.98 -3.43 -26.80
CA LEU A 82 -7.43 -3.38 -25.44
C LEU A 82 -8.05 -2.24 -24.61
N SER A 83 -8.70 -1.28 -25.27
CA SER A 83 -9.26 -0.08 -24.64
C SER A 83 -10.73 -0.23 -24.28
N THR A 84 -11.14 0.37 -23.17
CA THR A 84 -12.53 0.57 -22.79
C THR A 84 -12.75 2.07 -22.53
N PRO A 85 -13.44 2.79 -23.42
CA PRO A 85 -13.75 4.21 -23.20
C PRO A 85 -14.82 4.40 -22.11
N ASN A 86 -14.92 5.62 -21.56
CA ASN A 86 -15.94 6.01 -20.58
C ASN A 86 -16.00 5.13 -19.32
N ARG A 87 -14.91 4.45 -18.98
CA ARG A 87 -14.85 3.65 -17.76
C ARG A 87 -14.70 4.56 -16.57
N VAL A 88 -15.50 4.29 -15.54
CA VAL A 88 -15.38 4.95 -14.25
C VAL A 88 -14.44 4.13 -13.37
N PHE A 89 -13.33 4.72 -12.95
CA PHE A 89 -12.48 4.15 -11.92
C PHE A 89 -12.96 4.60 -10.54
N GLN A 90 -13.02 3.67 -9.60
CA GLN A 90 -13.24 3.94 -8.19
C GLN A 90 -12.31 3.04 -7.38
N ASN A 91 -11.64 3.60 -6.38
CA ASN A 91 -10.78 2.81 -5.52
C ASN A 91 -11.58 1.91 -4.57
N TRP A 92 -10.92 0.94 -3.93
CA TRP A 92 -11.55 -0.03 -3.02
C TRP A 92 -12.33 0.65 -1.88
N ALA A 93 -11.78 1.73 -1.32
CA ALA A 93 -12.41 2.47 -0.22
C ALA A 93 -13.61 3.35 -0.67
N GLN A 94 -13.85 3.46 -1.98
CA GLN A 94 -14.85 4.35 -2.58
C GLN A 94 -14.72 5.81 -2.16
N THR A 95 -13.48 6.27 -1.93
CA THR A 95 -13.15 7.64 -1.50
C THR A 95 -12.69 8.51 -2.66
N PHE A 96 -12.09 7.90 -3.68
CA PHE A 96 -11.59 8.58 -4.88
C PHE A 96 -12.15 7.92 -6.13
N ARG A 97 -12.50 8.74 -7.11
CA ARG A 97 -13.11 8.36 -8.38
C ARG A 97 -12.58 9.27 -9.48
N CYS A 98 -12.31 8.71 -10.65
CA CYS A 98 -12.03 9.48 -11.85
C CYS A 98 -12.60 8.77 -13.08
N MET A 99 -12.58 9.45 -14.23
CA MET A 99 -13.01 8.90 -15.49
C MET A 99 -11.89 9.12 -16.51
N PRO A 100 -10.97 8.15 -16.69
CA PRO A 100 -9.97 8.23 -17.73
C PRO A 100 -10.62 8.28 -19.12
N GLU A 101 -10.01 9.02 -20.05
CA GLU A 101 -10.38 9.04 -21.45
C GLU A 101 -10.37 7.62 -22.05
N GLN A 102 -9.33 6.86 -21.74
CA GLN A 102 -9.17 5.47 -22.18
C GLN A 102 -8.67 4.59 -21.05
N TYR A 103 -9.26 3.40 -20.93
CA TYR A 103 -8.83 2.38 -19.99
C TYR A 103 -8.26 1.17 -20.73
N TYR A 104 -6.96 0.91 -20.59
CA TYR A 104 -6.27 -0.18 -21.28
C TYR A 104 -6.02 -1.39 -20.36
N THR A 105 -6.05 -2.59 -20.94
CA THR A 105 -5.69 -3.86 -20.26
C THR A 105 -4.66 -4.67 -21.04
N PRO A 106 -3.42 -4.18 -21.20
CA PRO A 106 -2.39 -4.87 -21.95
C PRO A 106 -2.04 -6.22 -21.32
N THR A 107 -1.65 -7.16 -22.18
CA THR A 107 -1.20 -8.52 -21.88
C THR A 107 0.28 -8.71 -22.14
N THR A 108 0.91 -7.83 -22.91
CA THR A 108 2.35 -7.88 -23.21
C THR A 108 3.05 -6.54 -23.00
N GLU A 109 4.39 -6.56 -22.93
CA GLU A 109 5.20 -5.34 -22.83
C GLU A 109 5.15 -4.53 -24.14
N GLU A 110 5.03 -5.19 -25.29
CA GLU A 110 4.93 -4.52 -26.60
C GLU A 110 3.63 -3.71 -26.73
N GLU A 111 2.51 -4.25 -26.26
CA GLU A 111 1.24 -3.52 -26.20
C GLU A 111 1.37 -2.29 -25.30
N LEU A 112 2.07 -2.42 -24.17
CA LEU A 112 2.32 -1.33 -23.25
C LEU A 112 3.16 -0.21 -23.87
N VAL A 113 4.24 -0.54 -24.60
CA VAL A 113 5.03 0.44 -25.36
C VAL A 113 4.17 1.20 -26.36
N LYS A 114 3.29 0.50 -27.11
CA LYS A 114 2.38 1.13 -28.07
C LYS A 114 1.40 2.09 -27.40
N ILE A 115 0.83 1.71 -26.25
CA ILE A 115 -0.07 2.59 -25.47
C ILE A 115 0.66 3.84 -24.99
N ILE A 116 1.87 3.69 -24.44
CA ILE A 116 2.70 4.83 -24.00
C ILE A 116 3.04 5.73 -25.19
N HIS A 117 3.39 5.15 -26.33
CA HIS A 117 3.68 5.92 -27.55
C HIS A 117 2.46 6.72 -28.02
N LEU A 118 1.27 6.09 -28.06
CA LEU A 118 0.02 6.77 -28.39
C LEU A 118 -0.27 7.90 -27.41
N ALA A 119 -0.11 7.67 -26.10
CA ALA A 119 -0.35 8.69 -25.08
C ALA A 119 0.56 9.90 -25.30
N ARG A 120 1.86 9.65 -25.51
CA ARG A 120 2.88 10.66 -25.73
C ARG A 120 2.60 11.54 -26.95
N ILE A 121 2.33 10.94 -28.12
CA ILE A 121 2.04 11.72 -29.34
C ILE A 121 0.67 12.42 -29.30
N SER A 122 -0.23 11.95 -28.44
CA SER A 122 -1.56 12.55 -28.23
C SER A 122 -1.60 13.55 -27.07
N GLY A 123 -0.47 13.80 -26.39
CA GLY A 123 -0.38 14.68 -25.22
C GLY A 123 -1.27 14.24 -24.05
N LYS A 124 -1.36 12.93 -23.80
CA LYS A 124 -2.19 12.35 -22.73
C LYS A 124 -1.35 11.91 -21.54
N HIS A 125 -1.83 12.22 -20.34
CA HIS A 125 -1.29 11.65 -19.11
C HIS A 125 -1.57 10.15 -19.02
N VAL A 126 -0.73 9.42 -18.30
CA VAL A 126 -0.77 7.97 -18.14
C VAL A 126 -0.61 7.59 -16.68
N LYS A 127 -1.58 6.86 -16.13
CA LYS A 127 -1.45 6.20 -14.81
C LYS A 127 -1.59 4.69 -14.94
N ALA A 128 -0.61 3.98 -14.40
CA ALA A 128 -0.70 2.54 -14.24
C ALA A 128 -1.42 2.19 -12.93
N ILE A 129 -2.31 1.21 -12.98
CA ILE A 129 -3.06 0.72 -11.83
C ILE A 129 -2.99 -0.81 -11.73
N GLY A 130 -3.05 -1.30 -10.49
CA GLY A 130 -3.40 -2.68 -10.20
C GLY A 130 -4.88 -2.80 -9.83
N THR A 131 -5.16 -3.31 -8.63
CA THR A 131 -6.52 -3.51 -8.09
C THR A 131 -7.23 -2.24 -7.62
N GLY A 132 -6.55 -1.09 -7.56
CA GLY A 132 -7.14 0.15 -7.05
C GLY A 132 -7.40 0.14 -5.53
N HIS A 133 -6.61 -0.60 -4.74
CA HIS A 133 -6.80 -0.71 -3.28
C HIS A 133 -6.43 0.54 -2.49
N SER A 134 -5.51 1.35 -2.99
CA SER A 134 -5.00 2.52 -2.25
C SER A 134 -6.14 3.53 -1.99
N PRO A 135 -6.39 3.89 -0.72
CA PRO A 135 -7.32 4.98 -0.37
C PRO A 135 -6.70 6.37 -0.62
N SER A 136 -6.18 6.62 -1.82
CA SER A 136 -5.62 7.91 -2.28
C SER A 136 -6.06 8.22 -3.72
N ASP A 137 -5.76 9.44 -4.17
CA ASP A 137 -5.92 9.91 -5.56
C ASP A 137 -4.74 9.51 -6.48
N LEU A 138 -3.74 8.78 -5.97
CA LEU A 138 -2.54 8.39 -6.72
C LEU A 138 -2.83 7.73 -8.08
N ALA A 139 -3.92 6.96 -8.14
CA ALA A 139 -4.35 6.23 -9.33
C ALA A 139 -5.20 7.08 -10.31
N CYS A 140 -5.64 8.27 -9.90
CA CYS A 140 -6.56 9.08 -10.70
C CYS A 140 -5.84 9.73 -11.89
N THR A 141 -6.55 9.78 -13.02
CA THR A 141 -6.16 10.47 -14.24
C THR A 141 -7.41 10.75 -15.09
N ASP A 142 -7.34 11.79 -15.89
CA ASP A 142 -8.28 12.13 -16.98
C ASP A 142 -7.80 11.60 -18.34
N GLY A 143 -6.52 11.23 -18.47
CA GLY A 143 -5.92 10.67 -19.66
C GLY A 143 -6.09 9.14 -19.75
N PHE A 144 -4.99 8.43 -19.96
CA PHE A 144 -4.96 6.99 -20.15
C PHE A 144 -4.71 6.28 -18.81
N MET A 145 -5.61 5.37 -18.45
CA MET A 145 -5.44 4.47 -17.33
C MET A 145 -5.06 3.09 -17.83
N ILE A 146 -3.94 2.54 -17.34
CA ILE A 146 -3.43 1.24 -17.78
C ILE A 146 -3.51 0.27 -16.61
N ASN A 147 -4.37 -0.74 -16.71
CA ASN A 147 -4.42 -1.80 -15.72
C ASN A 147 -3.46 -2.92 -16.08
N THR A 148 -2.51 -3.18 -15.20
CA THR A 148 -1.43 -4.15 -15.43
C THR A 148 -1.78 -5.57 -14.97
N ASP A 149 -3.01 -5.86 -14.53
CA ASP A 149 -3.34 -7.13 -13.85
C ASP A 149 -3.20 -8.37 -14.75
N LYS A 150 -3.19 -8.19 -16.08
CA LYS A 150 -2.91 -9.26 -17.05
C LYS A 150 -1.41 -9.47 -17.32
N LEU A 151 -0.53 -8.56 -16.88
CA LEU A 151 0.93 -8.77 -16.82
C LEU A 151 1.28 -9.48 -15.51
N ASN A 152 0.97 -10.77 -15.42
CA ASN A 152 1.01 -11.52 -14.16
C ASN A 152 1.70 -12.89 -14.25
N ASN A 153 2.56 -13.10 -15.25
CA ASN A 153 3.29 -14.36 -15.40
C ASN A 153 4.48 -14.47 -14.45
N VAL A 154 4.83 -15.70 -14.07
CA VAL A 154 6.13 -16.03 -13.47
C VAL A 154 7.18 -16.04 -14.57
N ILE A 155 8.30 -15.35 -14.34
CA ILE A 155 9.43 -15.34 -15.28
C ILE A 155 10.47 -16.39 -14.87
N LYS A 156 10.80 -16.44 -13.57
CA LYS A 156 11.78 -17.39 -13.02
C LYS A 156 11.58 -17.57 -11.52
N VAL A 157 11.77 -18.79 -11.02
CA VAL A 157 12.01 -19.09 -9.61
C VAL A 157 13.42 -19.69 -9.49
N ASP A 158 14.18 -19.27 -8.49
CA ASP A 158 15.54 -19.76 -8.21
C ASP A 158 15.58 -20.19 -6.74
N ASP A 159 15.41 -21.49 -6.51
CA ASP A 159 15.28 -22.08 -5.17
C ASP A 159 16.60 -21.95 -4.37
N ASP A 160 17.74 -22.13 -5.04
CA ASP A 160 19.06 -22.01 -4.42
C ASP A 160 19.33 -20.59 -3.89
N LYS A 161 18.93 -19.57 -4.66
CA LYS A 161 19.07 -18.16 -4.26
C LYS A 161 17.88 -17.64 -3.46
N MET A 162 16.81 -18.43 -3.37
CA MET A 162 15.52 -18.05 -2.80
C MET A 162 15.01 -16.74 -3.41
N THR A 163 14.97 -16.67 -4.74
CA THR A 163 14.48 -15.48 -5.45
C THR A 163 13.39 -15.84 -6.44
N ILE A 164 12.48 -14.89 -6.68
CA ILE A 164 11.44 -15.02 -7.68
C ILE A 164 11.36 -13.78 -8.56
N THR A 165 11.30 -13.97 -9.87
CA THR A 165 11.05 -12.92 -10.86
C THR A 165 9.66 -13.10 -11.43
N VAL A 166 8.82 -12.08 -11.31
CA VAL A 166 7.43 -12.07 -11.82
C VAL A 166 7.14 -10.82 -12.62
N GLN A 167 6.12 -10.89 -13.48
CA GLN A 167 5.51 -9.68 -14.01
C GLN A 167 4.78 -8.92 -12.90
N ALA A 168 4.94 -7.60 -12.89
CA ALA A 168 4.67 -6.78 -11.72
C ALA A 168 3.16 -6.57 -11.46
N GLY A 169 2.29 -6.94 -12.39
CA GLY A 169 0.84 -6.96 -12.21
C GLY A 169 0.30 -8.15 -11.40
N MET A 170 1.14 -9.17 -11.12
CA MET A 170 0.75 -10.33 -10.31
C MET A 170 0.22 -9.89 -8.94
N LYS A 171 -0.85 -10.55 -8.47
CA LYS A 171 -1.40 -10.32 -7.13
C LYS A 171 -0.58 -11.08 -6.08
N LEU A 172 -0.41 -10.49 -4.90
CA LEU A 172 0.35 -11.12 -3.82
C LEU A 172 -0.20 -12.50 -3.43
N TYR A 173 -1.52 -12.71 -3.40
CA TYR A 173 -2.07 -14.02 -3.06
C TYR A 173 -1.61 -15.10 -4.05
N LYS A 174 -1.60 -14.80 -5.36
CA LYS A 174 -1.09 -15.73 -6.40
C LYS A 174 0.41 -15.94 -6.26
N LEU A 175 1.17 -14.87 -5.96
CA LEU A 175 2.60 -14.97 -5.69
C LEU A 175 2.86 -15.95 -4.55
N HIS A 176 2.07 -15.88 -3.48
CA HIS A 176 2.21 -16.79 -2.33
C HIS A 176 1.83 -18.23 -2.68
N ASP A 177 0.78 -18.45 -3.48
CA ASP A 177 0.44 -19.79 -3.97
C ASP A 177 1.62 -20.41 -4.75
N ILE A 178 2.35 -19.60 -5.53
CA ILE A 178 3.54 -20.05 -6.27
C ILE A 178 4.70 -20.32 -5.32
N LEU A 179 4.98 -19.41 -4.38
CA LEU A 179 6.09 -19.57 -3.43
C LEU A 179 5.90 -20.82 -2.54
N GLU A 180 4.67 -21.14 -2.15
CA GLU A 180 4.36 -22.34 -1.38
C GLU A 180 4.76 -23.64 -2.12
N LEU A 181 4.61 -23.68 -3.45
CA LEU A 181 5.04 -24.84 -4.26
C LEU A 181 6.57 -25.05 -4.29
N HIS A 182 7.32 -24.02 -3.92
CA HIS A 182 8.79 -24.00 -3.89
C HIS A 182 9.34 -24.03 -2.46
N ASP A 183 8.50 -24.26 -1.44
CA ASP A 183 8.87 -24.16 -0.02
C ASP A 183 9.49 -22.80 0.32
N LEU A 184 9.01 -21.72 -0.32
CA LEU A 184 9.45 -20.35 -0.09
C LEU A 184 8.31 -19.49 0.49
N ALA A 185 8.69 -18.35 1.09
CA ALA A 185 7.79 -17.31 1.53
C ALA A 185 8.45 -15.92 1.44
N MET A 186 7.64 -14.87 1.46
CA MET A 186 8.14 -13.52 1.73
C MET A 186 8.35 -13.35 3.24
N SER A 187 9.43 -12.66 3.63
CA SER A 187 9.80 -12.50 5.05
C SER A 187 8.83 -11.63 5.86
N ASN A 188 8.07 -10.77 5.20
CA ASN A 188 7.06 -9.93 5.84
C ASN A 188 5.96 -9.59 4.82
N LEU A 189 4.79 -9.18 5.31
CA LEU A 189 3.65 -8.81 4.48
C LEU A 189 2.81 -7.69 5.11
N GLY A 190 2.15 -6.94 4.24
CA GLY A 190 1.02 -6.10 4.64
C GLY A 190 -0.22 -6.93 4.97
N SER A 191 -1.26 -6.26 5.46
CA SER A 191 -2.52 -6.93 5.82
C SER A 191 -3.31 -7.47 4.63
N ILE A 192 -3.06 -7.03 3.40
CA ILE A 192 -3.89 -7.35 2.22
C ILE A 192 -3.04 -7.97 1.11
N SER A 193 -3.45 -9.14 0.61
CA SER A 193 -2.77 -9.83 -0.50
C SER A 193 -3.48 -9.70 -1.86
N ASP A 194 -4.57 -8.94 -1.94
CA ASP A 194 -5.28 -8.63 -3.19
C ASP A 194 -4.58 -7.53 -4.01
N GLN A 195 -3.51 -6.94 -3.48
CA GLN A 195 -2.73 -5.90 -4.13
C GLN A 195 -1.76 -6.51 -5.16
N SER A 196 -1.44 -5.75 -6.22
CA SER A 196 -0.39 -6.16 -7.17
C SER A 196 1.00 -5.98 -6.57
N VAL A 197 1.96 -6.81 -7.01
CA VAL A 197 3.37 -6.72 -6.63
C VAL A 197 3.92 -5.31 -6.89
N ALA A 198 3.72 -4.77 -8.10
CA ALA A 198 4.15 -3.41 -8.41
C ALA A 198 3.54 -2.38 -7.47
N GLY A 199 2.24 -2.51 -7.18
CA GLY A 199 1.49 -1.54 -6.39
C GLY A 199 2.00 -1.46 -4.95
N VAL A 200 2.24 -2.61 -4.31
CA VAL A 200 2.73 -2.64 -2.93
C VAL A 200 4.16 -2.13 -2.80
N MET A 201 5.02 -2.41 -3.78
CA MET A 201 6.40 -1.91 -3.75
C MET A 201 6.44 -0.41 -4.06
N SER A 202 5.71 0.02 -5.09
CA SER A 202 5.72 1.41 -5.57
C SER A 202 5.15 2.40 -4.57
N THR A 203 4.36 1.94 -3.58
CA THR A 203 3.75 2.77 -2.53
C THR A 203 4.36 2.53 -1.15
N ALA A 204 5.49 1.82 -1.09
CA ALA A 204 6.19 1.43 0.15
C ALA A 204 5.25 0.80 1.20
N THR A 205 4.34 -0.08 0.76
CA THR A 205 3.57 -0.91 1.68
C THR A 205 4.52 -1.67 2.58
N HIS A 206 4.16 -1.77 3.85
CA HIS A 206 4.98 -2.37 4.89
C HIS A 206 4.18 -3.35 5.73
N GLY A 207 4.90 -4.32 6.30
CA GLY A 207 4.41 -5.16 7.38
C GLY A 207 4.70 -4.52 8.73
N THR A 208 5.20 -5.32 9.67
CA THR A 208 5.69 -4.84 10.96
C THR A 208 6.90 -5.67 11.43
N GLY A 209 7.70 -5.12 12.33
CA GLY A 209 8.81 -5.78 13.00
C GLY A 209 10.04 -4.88 13.08
N ALA A 210 10.73 -4.92 14.23
CA ALA A 210 11.86 -4.05 14.51
C ALA A 210 13.03 -4.23 13.53
N GLU A 211 13.21 -5.45 13.01
CA GLU A 211 14.27 -5.82 12.07
C GLU A 211 13.79 -5.90 10.61
N TYR A 212 12.52 -5.56 10.35
CA TYR A 212 11.91 -5.73 9.04
C TYR A 212 11.61 -4.38 8.38
N PRO A 213 12.24 -4.08 7.23
CA PRO A 213 11.93 -2.87 6.46
C PRO A 213 10.61 -2.97 5.71
N SER A 214 10.24 -1.89 5.01
CA SER A 214 9.13 -1.88 4.07
C SER A 214 9.29 -2.96 2.99
N LEU A 215 8.18 -3.46 2.43
CA LEU A 215 8.23 -4.60 1.48
C LEU A 215 9.09 -4.30 0.26
N CYS A 216 9.12 -3.04 -0.18
CA CYS A 216 9.96 -2.58 -1.28
C CYS A 216 11.45 -2.89 -1.08
N ALA A 217 11.95 -2.98 0.15
CA ALA A 217 13.35 -3.34 0.42
C ALA A 217 13.71 -4.78 0.01
N SER A 218 12.73 -5.66 -0.17
CA SER A 218 12.93 -7.03 -0.68
C SER A 218 13.21 -7.10 -2.19
N VAL A 219 13.02 -6.01 -2.93
CA VAL A 219 13.28 -5.97 -4.37
C VAL A 219 14.78 -6.01 -4.62
N LEU A 220 15.21 -6.92 -5.49
CA LEU A 220 16.62 -7.09 -5.89
C LEU A 220 16.92 -6.45 -7.25
N ALA A 221 15.95 -6.51 -8.17
CA ALA A 221 16.01 -5.94 -9.50
C ALA A 221 14.60 -5.66 -10.02
N LEU A 222 14.46 -4.72 -10.95
CA LEU A 222 13.19 -4.45 -11.63
C LEU A 222 13.42 -4.03 -13.08
N THR A 223 12.35 -4.08 -13.88
CA THR A 223 12.33 -3.54 -15.23
C THR A 223 11.13 -2.63 -15.40
N LEU A 224 11.35 -1.45 -15.97
CA LEU A 224 10.31 -0.46 -16.24
C LEU A 224 10.34 0.01 -17.69
N ILE A 225 9.17 0.38 -18.20
CA ILE A 225 9.02 1.07 -19.48
C ILE A 225 8.82 2.55 -19.19
N THR A 226 9.71 3.39 -19.71
CA THR A 226 9.72 4.84 -19.50
C THR A 226 8.72 5.55 -20.42
N ALA A 227 8.52 6.86 -20.23
CA ALA A 227 7.64 7.65 -21.10
C ALA A 227 8.08 7.68 -22.57
N THR A 228 9.37 7.46 -22.82
CA THR A 228 9.92 7.40 -24.18
C THR A 228 9.65 6.07 -24.88
N GLY A 229 9.16 5.07 -24.15
CA GLY A 229 9.03 3.68 -24.60
C GLY A 229 10.30 2.83 -24.39
N GLU A 230 11.40 3.42 -23.90
CA GLU A 230 12.61 2.66 -23.55
C GLU A 230 12.31 1.70 -22.39
N THR A 231 12.74 0.45 -22.55
CA THR A 231 12.71 -0.57 -21.48
C THR A 231 14.05 -0.56 -20.75
N ILE A 232 14.01 -0.27 -19.44
CA ILE A 232 15.20 -0.20 -18.60
C ILE A 232 15.12 -1.29 -17.54
N SER A 233 16.15 -2.14 -17.47
CA SER A 233 16.38 -3.03 -16.33
C SER A 233 17.40 -2.41 -15.38
N CYS A 234 17.17 -2.50 -14.08
CA CYS A 234 18.05 -1.96 -13.06
C CYS A 234 18.05 -2.81 -11.78
N SER A 235 19.13 -2.67 -11.02
CA SER A 235 19.37 -3.33 -9.73
C SER A 235 20.24 -2.41 -8.86
N LYS A 236 20.56 -2.83 -7.62
CA LYS A 236 21.51 -2.06 -6.78
C LYS A 236 22.89 -1.90 -7.43
N THR A 237 23.34 -2.90 -8.20
CA THR A 237 24.67 -2.92 -8.84
C THR A 237 24.67 -2.38 -10.26
N GLU A 238 23.50 -2.29 -10.91
CA GLU A 238 23.35 -1.82 -12.28
C GLU A 238 22.31 -0.71 -12.33
N ARG A 239 22.71 0.51 -12.70
CA ARG A 239 21.84 1.71 -12.69
C ARG A 239 21.19 1.92 -11.30
N GLY A 240 22.03 1.89 -10.25
CA GLY A 240 21.59 1.91 -8.86
C GLY A 240 20.81 3.16 -8.43
N ASP A 241 21.06 4.29 -9.08
CA ASP A 241 20.28 5.53 -8.92
C ASP A 241 18.84 5.37 -9.43
N ILE A 242 18.67 4.88 -10.67
CA ILE A 242 17.35 4.56 -11.25
C ILE A 242 16.67 3.50 -10.39
N PHE A 243 17.39 2.46 -9.96
CA PHE A 243 16.84 1.42 -9.11
C PHE A 243 16.27 2.00 -7.80
N ASN A 244 17.07 2.75 -7.04
CA ASN A 244 16.65 3.31 -5.76
C ASN A 244 15.46 4.27 -5.87
N ALA A 245 15.34 4.97 -7.01
CA ALA A 245 14.16 5.78 -7.32
C ALA A 245 12.96 4.91 -7.71
N ALA A 246 13.17 3.89 -8.55
CA ALA A 246 12.10 3.11 -9.17
C ALA A 246 11.38 2.16 -8.22
N VAL A 247 12.05 1.63 -7.19
CA VAL A 247 11.41 0.67 -6.27
C VAL A 247 10.16 1.25 -5.60
N CYS A 248 10.24 2.50 -5.14
CA CYS A 248 9.11 3.28 -4.63
C CYS A 248 8.82 4.46 -5.56
N SER A 249 8.41 4.15 -6.79
CA SER A 249 8.26 5.16 -7.86
C SER A 249 6.93 5.91 -7.86
N LEU A 250 5.93 5.42 -7.12
CA LEU A 250 4.56 5.94 -7.18
C LEU A 250 3.96 5.95 -8.60
N GLY A 251 4.54 5.17 -9.53
CA GLY A 251 4.19 5.16 -10.95
C GLY A 251 4.64 6.39 -11.75
N ALA A 252 5.48 7.27 -11.18
CA ALA A 252 5.86 8.55 -11.80
C ALA A 252 7.08 8.48 -12.74
N LEU A 253 7.86 7.39 -12.68
CA LEU A 253 9.08 7.23 -13.50
C LEU A 253 8.84 6.46 -14.81
N GLY A 254 7.67 5.82 -14.92
CA GLY A 254 7.37 4.80 -15.90
C GLY A 254 6.58 3.65 -15.28
N ILE A 255 6.29 2.64 -16.10
CA ILE A 255 5.46 1.50 -15.70
C ILE A 255 6.37 0.31 -15.45
N ILE A 256 6.45 -0.14 -14.20
CA ILE A 256 7.23 -1.32 -13.83
C ILE A 256 6.50 -2.56 -14.34
N THR A 257 7.18 -3.36 -15.17
CA THR A 257 6.60 -4.55 -15.80
C THR A 257 7.10 -5.84 -15.19
N ARG A 258 8.31 -5.86 -14.61
CA ARG A 258 8.92 -7.04 -13.98
C ARG A 258 9.64 -6.65 -12.68
N MET A 259 9.60 -7.54 -11.69
CA MET A 259 10.34 -7.40 -10.43
C MET A 259 10.94 -8.73 -10.02
N THR A 260 12.15 -8.69 -9.47
CA THR A 260 12.80 -9.81 -8.79
C THR A 260 12.82 -9.54 -7.29
N LEU A 261 12.27 -10.47 -6.52
CA LEU A 261 12.09 -10.37 -5.07
C LEU A 261 12.99 -11.37 -4.34
N GLN A 262 13.53 -10.96 -3.20
CA GLN A 262 14.12 -11.85 -2.22
C GLN A 262 13.00 -12.56 -1.44
N CYS A 263 13.14 -13.88 -1.34
CA CYS A 263 12.32 -14.76 -0.52
C CYS A 263 13.17 -15.42 0.56
N GLU A 264 12.54 -16.26 1.37
CA GLU A 264 13.18 -17.11 2.37
C GLU A 264 12.43 -18.46 2.46
N PRO A 265 12.94 -19.46 3.20
CA PRO A 265 12.24 -20.73 3.36
C PRO A 265 10.86 -20.52 3.99
N ALA A 266 9.87 -21.26 3.50
CA ALA A 266 8.50 -21.21 4.02
C ALA A 266 8.48 -21.46 5.53
N PHE A 267 7.69 -20.65 6.24
CA PHE A 267 7.66 -20.66 7.70
C PHE A 267 6.25 -20.49 8.24
N ARG A 268 6.07 -20.94 9.48
CA ARG A 268 4.85 -20.72 10.27
C ARG A 268 5.12 -19.66 11.31
N LEU A 269 4.06 -18.98 11.71
CA LEU A 269 4.08 -18.00 12.78
C LEU A 269 3.13 -18.44 13.90
N GLU A 270 3.59 -18.32 15.13
CA GLU A 270 2.73 -18.25 16.30
C GLU A 270 2.46 -16.79 16.60
N ASN A 271 1.21 -16.36 16.49
CA ASN A 271 0.79 -15.07 16.99
C ASN A 271 0.16 -15.18 18.38
N LYS A 272 0.43 -14.16 19.19
CA LYS A 272 -0.13 -13.95 20.52
C LYS A 272 -0.63 -12.53 20.60
N GLN A 273 -1.86 -12.39 21.07
CA GLN A 273 -2.53 -11.12 21.20
C GLN A 273 -2.99 -10.95 22.64
N GLU A 274 -2.63 -9.85 23.29
CA GLU A 274 -2.90 -9.63 24.72
C GLU A 274 -3.43 -8.21 24.98
N PRO A 275 -4.41 -8.03 25.88
CA PRO A 275 -4.83 -6.72 26.33
C PRO A 275 -3.76 -6.08 27.24
N ALA A 276 -3.53 -4.79 27.08
CA ALA A 276 -2.64 -3.97 27.89
C ALA A 276 -3.23 -2.57 28.10
N LYS A 277 -2.55 -1.77 28.93
CA LYS A 277 -2.87 -0.35 29.13
C LYS A 277 -1.93 0.54 28.34
N LEU A 278 -2.45 1.65 27.80
CA LEU A 278 -1.67 2.55 26.98
C LEU A 278 -0.46 3.09 27.73
N ASP A 279 -0.63 3.60 28.95
CA ASP A 279 0.50 4.11 29.75
C ASP A 279 1.59 3.05 29.96
N ASP A 280 1.21 1.81 30.28
CA ASP A 280 2.17 0.71 30.46
C ASP A 280 2.92 0.39 29.16
N VAL A 281 2.22 0.40 28.03
CA VAL A 281 2.82 0.18 26.71
C VAL A 281 3.79 1.30 26.36
N LEU A 282 3.39 2.56 26.57
CA LEU A 282 4.22 3.71 26.24
C LEU A 282 5.46 3.81 27.15
N ASN A 283 5.34 3.45 28.43
CA ASN A 283 6.46 3.46 29.38
C ASN A 283 7.47 2.33 29.11
N ASN A 284 7.06 1.25 28.44
CA ASN A 284 7.90 0.09 28.13
C ASN A 284 8.07 -0.13 26.62
N LEU A 285 7.93 0.93 25.83
CA LEU A 285 7.77 0.83 24.39
C LEU A 285 8.93 0.11 23.70
N ASP A 286 10.17 0.45 24.05
CA ASP A 286 11.39 -0.17 23.52
C ASP A 286 11.41 -1.69 23.75
N SER A 287 11.14 -2.11 24.98
CA SER A 287 11.03 -3.54 25.32
C SER A 287 9.91 -4.24 24.55
N ILE A 288 8.78 -3.55 24.30
CA ILE A 288 7.66 -4.11 23.53
C ILE A 288 8.03 -4.27 22.07
N ILE A 289 8.66 -3.27 21.45
CA ILE A 289 9.10 -3.30 20.04
C ILE A 289 10.00 -4.53 19.79
N HIS A 290 10.89 -4.85 20.73
CA HIS A 290 11.84 -5.96 20.62
C HIS A 290 11.35 -7.28 21.24
N SER A 291 10.10 -7.34 21.72
CA SER A 291 9.58 -8.53 22.39
C SER A 291 9.21 -9.70 21.46
N ALA A 292 9.18 -9.48 20.15
CA ALA A 292 8.92 -10.48 19.12
C ALA A 292 9.48 -10.03 17.76
N GLU A 293 9.59 -10.96 16.80
CA GLU A 293 10.00 -10.65 15.42
C GLU A 293 9.04 -9.65 14.77
N HIS A 294 7.74 -9.79 15.03
CA HIS A 294 6.70 -8.90 14.53
C HIS A 294 5.83 -8.40 15.68
N VAL A 295 5.69 -7.08 15.83
CA VAL A 295 4.90 -6.44 16.89
C VAL A 295 3.91 -5.45 16.29
N ARG A 296 2.64 -5.47 16.72
CA ARG A 296 1.62 -4.47 16.36
C ARG A 296 0.89 -4.02 17.62
N LEU A 297 0.44 -2.78 17.63
CA LEU A 297 -0.42 -2.27 18.69
C LEU A 297 -1.72 -1.75 18.07
N TRP A 298 -2.85 -2.06 18.71
CA TRP A 298 -4.13 -1.42 18.40
C TRP A 298 -4.62 -0.70 19.64
N TRP A 299 -4.54 0.63 19.62
CA TRP A 299 -5.02 1.44 20.72
C TRP A 299 -6.48 1.85 20.47
N TYR A 300 -7.34 1.66 21.47
CA TYR A 300 -8.77 1.96 21.37
C TYR A 300 -9.07 3.35 21.96
N PRO A 301 -9.40 4.36 21.13
CA PRO A 301 -9.71 5.70 21.61
C PRO A 301 -10.90 5.72 22.58
N HIS A 302 -10.95 6.76 23.42
CA HIS A 302 -11.90 6.93 24.55
C HIS A 302 -11.72 5.93 25.70
N THR A 303 -10.64 5.15 25.63
CA THR A 303 -10.21 4.16 26.61
C THR A 303 -8.70 4.21 26.76
N ASP A 304 -8.20 3.60 27.82
CA ASP A 304 -6.78 3.33 28.05
C ASP A 304 -6.36 1.95 27.53
N ASN A 305 -7.22 1.26 26.79
CA ASN A 305 -6.99 -0.11 26.37
C ASN A 305 -6.20 -0.18 25.07
N VAL A 306 -5.19 -1.03 25.07
CA VAL A 306 -4.37 -1.37 23.90
C VAL A 306 -4.37 -2.87 23.74
N VAL A 307 -4.34 -3.33 22.49
CA VAL A 307 -4.00 -4.71 22.18
C VAL A 307 -2.55 -4.76 21.73
N VAL A 308 -1.74 -5.60 22.38
CA VAL A 308 -0.37 -5.90 21.95
C VAL A 308 -0.39 -7.23 21.21
N TRP A 309 -0.04 -7.20 19.93
CA TRP A 309 0.07 -8.37 19.09
C TRP A 309 1.52 -8.66 18.78
N ARG A 310 1.90 -9.92 18.92
CA ARG A 310 3.25 -10.44 18.70
C ARG A 310 3.17 -11.64 17.79
N ALA A 311 4.11 -11.79 16.86
CA ALA A 311 4.29 -13.03 16.14
C ALA A 311 5.76 -13.40 16.01
N ASN A 312 6.05 -14.69 16.20
CA ASN A 312 7.37 -15.28 16.06
C ASN A 312 7.30 -16.53 15.20
N ARG A 313 8.39 -16.85 14.50
CA ARG A 313 8.53 -18.10 13.77
C ARG A 313 8.41 -19.28 14.73
N THR A 314 7.78 -20.35 14.24
CA THR A 314 7.49 -21.52 15.07
C THR A 314 7.51 -22.80 14.25
N THR A 315 7.81 -23.91 14.93
CA THR A 315 7.67 -25.27 14.41
C THR A 315 6.39 -25.96 14.89
N LYS A 316 5.59 -25.29 15.73
CA LYS A 316 4.32 -25.81 16.23
C LYS A 316 3.36 -26.15 15.09
N GLU A 317 2.44 -27.07 15.37
CA GLU A 317 1.38 -27.44 14.43
C GLU A 317 0.37 -26.31 14.26
N ILE A 318 -0.23 -26.23 13.07
CA ILE A 318 -1.25 -25.25 12.74
C ILE A 318 -2.47 -25.44 13.65
N SER A 319 -2.90 -24.37 14.30
CA SER A 319 -4.10 -24.36 15.13
C SER A 319 -5.34 -24.43 14.23
N ARG A 320 -6.23 -25.41 14.45
CA ARG A 320 -7.49 -25.49 13.70
C ARG A 320 -8.56 -24.63 14.37
N PRO A 321 -9.16 -23.64 13.68
CA PRO A 321 -10.27 -22.88 14.24
C PRO A 321 -11.51 -23.77 14.42
N ALA A 322 -12.34 -23.46 15.41
CA ALA A 322 -13.60 -24.16 15.66
C ALA A 322 -14.62 -23.92 14.51
N ALA A 323 -15.48 -24.91 14.22
CA ALA A 323 -16.45 -24.81 13.12
C ALA A 323 -17.47 -23.67 13.28
N SER A 324 -17.80 -23.29 14.52
CA SER A 324 -18.72 -22.19 14.86
C SER A 324 -18.11 -20.79 14.69
N TRP A 325 -16.78 -20.70 14.50
CA TRP A 325 -16.08 -19.42 14.36
C TRP A 325 -16.62 -18.59 13.19
N ARG A 326 -16.85 -19.22 12.03
CA ARG A 326 -17.27 -18.51 10.79
C ARG A 326 -18.64 -17.85 10.91
N THR A 327 -19.61 -18.55 11.49
CA THR A 327 -20.95 -17.99 11.70
C THR A 327 -20.90 -16.88 12.73
N SER A 328 -20.20 -17.08 13.84
CA SER A 328 -20.04 -16.05 14.88
C SER A 328 -19.38 -14.78 14.34
N GLN A 329 -18.35 -14.92 13.51
CA GLN A 329 -17.65 -13.79 12.90
C GLN A 329 -18.53 -13.01 11.92
N TRP A 330 -19.32 -13.69 11.09
CA TRP A 330 -20.24 -13.00 10.18
C TRP A 330 -21.24 -12.14 10.95
N PHE A 331 -21.93 -12.72 11.94
CA PHE A 331 -22.90 -11.98 12.77
C PHE A 331 -22.26 -10.77 13.44
N SER A 332 -21.03 -10.95 13.90
CA SER A 332 -20.23 -9.95 14.59
C SER A 332 -19.88 -8.73 13.73
N VAL A 333 -19.45 -8.96 12.48
CA VAL A 333 -19.13 -7.87 11.55
C VAL A 333 -20.37 -7.04 11.24
N HIS A 334 -21.51 -7.68 10.93
CA HIS A 334 -22.77 -6.98 10.63
C HIS A 334 -23.36 -6.27 11.84
N LEU A 335 -23.23 -6.86 13.04
CA LEU A 335 -23.62 -6.20 14.28
C LEU A 335 -22.78 -4.94 14.51
N TYR A 336 -21.46 -5.02 14.36
CA TYR A 336 -20.58 -3.86 14.54
C TYR A 336 -20.84 -2.77 13.51
N GLU A 337 -21.00 -3.12 12.22
CA GLU A 337 -21.36 -2.16 11.17
C GLU A 337 -22.71 -1.48 11.46
N GLY A 338 -23.72 -2.23 11.89
CA GLY A 338 -25.02 -1.69 12.29
C GLY A 338 -24.94 -0.75 13.49
N LEU A 339 -24.15 -1.11 14.53
CA LEU A 339 -23.93 -0.24 15.70
C LEU A 339 -23.20 1.05 15.31
N LEU A 340 -22.22 0.99 14.42
CA LEU A 340 -21.55 2.17 13.88
C LEU A 340 -22.51 3.03 13.04
N TYR A 341 -23.41 2.42 12.27
CA TYR A 341 -24.43 3.13 11.52
C TYR A 341 -25.35 3.94 12.45
N VAL A 342 -25.78 3.35 13.58
CA VAL A 342 -26.55 4.06 14.62
C VAL A 342 -25.73 5.19 15.25
N CYS A 343 -24.45 4.94 15.54
CA CYS A 343 -23.53 5.95 16.09
C CYS A 343 -23.34 7.16 15.16
N ARG A 344 -23.60 7.06 13.85
CA ARG A 344 -23.61 8.23 12.95
C ARG A 344 -24.66 9.26 13.38
N PHE A 345 -25.80 8.82 13.89
CA PHE A 345 -26.88 9.70 14.34
C PHE A 345 -26.74 10.12 15.80
N ILE A 346 -26.07 9.29 16.61
CA ILE A 346 -25.84 9.56 18.03
C ILE A 346 -24.36 9.36 18.37
N PRO A 347 -23.46 10.29 17.97
CA PRO A 347 -22.01 10.11 18.13
C PRO A 347 -21.53 9.98 19.57
N SER A 348 -22.33 10.42 20.56
CA SER A 348 -22.04 10.24 21.98
C SER A 348 -22.03 8.77 22.43
N LEU A 349 -22.56 7.84 21.63
CA LEU A 349 -22.50 6.40 21.90
C LEU A 349 -21.14 5.77 21.56
N ILE A 350 -20.31 6.43 20.74
CA ILE A 350 -19.03 5.88 20.25
C ILE A 350 -18.10 5.43 21.37
N PRO A 351 -17.88 6.19 22.47
CA PRO A 351 -17.07 5.72 23.57
C PRO A 351 -17.59 4.46 24.26
N THR A 352 -18.90 4.34 24.41
CA THR A 352 -19.54 3.16 25.01
C THR A 352 -19.38 1.97 24.07
N LEU A 353 -19.58 2.17 22.77
CA LEU A 353 -19.35 1.15 21.76
C LEU A 353 -17.88 0.70 21.73
N SER A 354 -16.92 1.62 21.78
CA SER A 354 -15.48 1.30 21.82
C SER A 354 -15.14 0.40 23.02
N ARG A 355 -15.62 0.72 24.22
CA ARG A 355 -15.44 -0.11 25.42
C ARG A 355 -16.10 -1.47 25.29
N PHE A 356 -17.34 -1.51 24.79
CA PHE A 356 -18.07 -2.74 24.58
C PHE A 356 -17.34 -3.65 23.58
N MET A 357 -16.90 -3.11 22.45
CA MET A 357 -16.16 -3.84 21.43
C MET A 357 -14.82 -4.35 21.96
N PHE A 358 -14.07 -3.53 22.69
CA PHE A 358 -12.84 -4.00 23.33
C PHE A 358 -13.14 -5.13 24.33
N TRP A 359 -14.14 -4.96 25.19
CA TRP A 359 -14.50 -5.99 26.17
C TRP A 359 -14.94 -7.30 25.51
N ALA A 360 -15.84 -7.22 24.53
CA ALA A 360 -16.42 -8.40 23.88
C ALA A 360 -15.39 -9.17 23.05
N THR A 361 -14.33 -8.50 22.58
CA THR A 361 -13.48 -9.04 21.51
C THR A 361 -12.00 -9.05 21.84
N GLN A 362 -11.50 -8.21 22.74
CA GLN A 362 -10.06 -8.05 22.98
C GLN A 362 -9.67 -8.25 24.45
N SER A 363 -10.63 -8.49 25.35
CA SER A 363 -10.37 -8.58 26.79
C SER A 363 -9.64 -9.86 27.23
N LYS A 364 -9.53 -10.84 26.34
CA LYS A 364 -8.87 -12.12 26.61
C LYS A 364 -7.70 -12.33 25.64
N PRO A 365 -6.60 -12.96 26.10
CA PRO A 365 -5.53 -13.35 25.20
C PRO A 365 -6.00 -14.29 24.10
N ILE A 366 -5.43 -14.14 22.90
CA ILE A 366 -5.64 -15.02 21.75
C ILE A 366 -4.28 -15.55 21.30
N GLU A 367 -4.20 -16.85 21.00
CA GLU A 367 -3.00 -17.49 20.46
C GLU A 367 -3.40 -18.33 19.24
N ARG A 368 -2.62 -18.20 18.15
CA ARG A 368 -2.85 -18.95 16.91
C ARG A 368 -1.54 -19.25 16.21
N VAL A 369 -1.42 -20.48 15.73
CA VAL A 369 -0.35 -20.90 14.81
C VAL A 369 -0.91 -21.13 13.43
N ASP A 370 -0.30 -20.53 12.40
CA ASP A 370 -0.63 -20.80 10.99
C ASP A 370 0.56 -20.50 10.07
N THR A 371 0.40 -20.69 8.76
CA THR A 371 1.39 -20.24 7.76
C THR A 371 1.58 -18.73 7.84
N SER A 372 2.79 -18.25 7.50
CA SER A 372 3.14 -16.83 7.60
C SER A 372 2.14 -15.91 6.90
N VAL A 373 1.73 -16.25 5.68
CA VAL A 373 0.74 -15.50 4.88
C VAL A 373 -0.59 -15.33 5.62
N LYS A 374 -1.12 -16.41 6.21
CA LYS A 374 -2.39 -16.39 6.93
C LYS A 374 -2.31 -15.65 8.25
N VAL A 375 -1.16 -15.65 8.92
CA VAL A 375 -0.95 -14.86 10.14
C VAL A 375 -0.78 -13.37 9.85
N PHE A 376 -0.16 -13.01 8.71
CA PHE A 376 0.07 -11.61 8.36
C PHE A 376 -1.13 -10.90 7.71
N ASN A 377 -1.99 -11.63 6.98
CA ASN A 377 -3.12 -11.04 6.29
C ASN A 377 -4.33 -10.85 7.21
N PHE A 378 -4.98 -9.70 7.09
CA PHE A 378 -6.17 -9.30 7.84
C PHE A 378 -7.25 -8.72 6.92
N ASP A 379 -8.50 -8.90 7.29
CA ASP A 379 -9.66 -8.34 6.61
C ASP A 379 -9.82 -6.86 6.98
N CYS A 380 -10.09 -6.03 5.99
CA CYS A 380 -10.40 -4.62 6.19
C CYS A 380 -11.86 -4.38 6.61
N LEU A 381 -12.66 -5.45 6.68
CA LEU A 381 -14.08 -5.53 7.06
C LEU A 381 -15.02 -4.76 6.13
N PHE A 382 -14.94 -3.42 6.10
CA PHE A 382 -15.80 -2.57 5.27
C PHE A 382 -15.10 -1.26 4.88
N HIS A 383 -15.69 -0.51 3.96
CA HIS A 383 -15.10 0.71 3.39
C HIS A 383 -14.76 1.73 4.48
N GLN A 384 -13.64 2.43 4.30
CA GLN A 384 -13.05 3.27 5.33
C GLN A 384 -12.33 4.49 4.75
N TYR A 385 -12.36 5.60 5.48
CA TYR A 385 -11.36 6.64 5.32
C TYR A 385 -10.10 6.20 6.06
N VAL A 386 -8.93 6.27 5.40
CA VAL A 386 -7.65 5.88 6.00
C VAL A 386 -6.59 6.94 5.75
N ASN A 387 -5.87 7.29 6.81
CA ASN A 387 -4.69 8.15 6.79
C ASN A 387 -3.62 7.50 7.67
N GLU A 388 -2.35 7.63 7.29
CA GLU A 388 -1.25 6.96 7.98
C GLU A 388 0.05 7.70 7.72
N TRP A 389 0.86 7.85 8.77
CA TRP A 389 2.15 8.53 8.74
C TRP A 389 3.17 7.70 9.48
N SER A 390 4.42 7.82 9.04
CA SER A 390 5.60 7.27 9.71
C SER A 390 6.31 8.40 10.45
N ILE A 391 6.64 8.18 11.71
CA ILE A 391 7.51 9.05 12.52
C ILE A 391 8.71 8.21 13.04
N PRO A 392 9.82 8.81 13.47
CA PRO A 392 10.87 8.06 14.16
C PRO A 392 10.32 7.34 15.38
N TRP A 393 10.58 6.04 15.52
CA TRP A 393 9.98 5.21 16.58
C TRP A 393 10.30 5.67 18.02
N SER A 394 11.35 6.47 18.20
CA SER A 394 11.76 7.06 19.48
C SER A 394 10.82 8.19 19.92
N GLN A 395 9.97 8.69 19.02
CA GLN A 395 9.00 9.77 19.28
C GLN A 395 7.57 9.24 19.40
N THR A 396 7.38 7.91 19.35
CA THR A 396 6.06 7.27 19.33
C THR A 396 5.25 7.56 20.59
N ALA A 397 5.88 7.47 21.77
CA ALA A 397 5.16 7.69 23.03
C ALA A 397 4.63 9.12 23.12
N GLU A 398 5.44 10.09 22.73
CA GLU A 398 5.10 11.50 22.72
C GLU A 398 3.98 11.80 21.71
N ALA A 399 4.09 11.25 20.50
CA ALA A 399 3.10 11.42 19.46
C ALA A 399 1.73 10.83 19.84
N LEU A 400 1.71 9.66 20.46
CA LEU A 400 0.47 9.02 20.91
C LEU A 400 -0.19 9.77 22.09
N LYS A 401 0.61 10.31 23.02
CA LYS A 401 0.10 11.20 24.08
C LYS A 401 -0.50 12.49 23.51
N ALA A 402 0.16 13.11 22.53
CA ALA A 402 -0.36 14.29 21.84
C ALA A 402 -1.68 13.98 21.10
N LEU A 403 -1.75 12.81 20.45
CA LEU A 403 -2.94 12.34 19.76
C LEU A 403 -4.12 12.07 20.71
N ASP A 404 -3.86 11.45 21.86
CA ASP A 404 -4.86 11.25 22.93
C ASP A 404 -5.43 12.58 23.44
N GLN A 405 -4.56 13.53 23.77
CA GLN A 405 -5.00 14.86 24.18
C GLN A 405 -5.84 15.56 23.12
N PHE A 406 -5.46 15.43 21.84
CA PHE A 406 -6.23 15.99 20.74
C PHE A 406 -7.60 15.32 20.58
N ILE A 407 -7.68 14.01 20.69
CA ILE A 407 -8.95 13.26 20.60
C ILE A 407 -9.89 13.70 21.73
N GLU A 408 -9.40 13.81 22.96
CA GLU A 408 -10.21 14.12 24.14
C GLU A 408 -10.56 15.61 24.27
N SER A 409 -9.75 16.52 23.71
CA SER A 409 -9.99 17.98 23.77
C SER A 409 -10.58 18.57 22.48
N GLY A 410 -10.43 17.88 21.35
CA GLY A 410 -10.77 18.36 20.03
C GLY A 410 -9.83 19.43 19.46
N THR A 411 -8.78 19.83 20.17
CA THR A 411 -7.88 20.93 19.75
C THR A 411 -6.43 20.47 19.79
N VAL A 412 -5.70 20.70 18.71
CA VAL A 412 -4.25 20.48 18.69
C VAL A 412 -3.59 21.64 19.43
N LYS A 413 -2.79 21.32 20.45
CA LYS A 413 -2.06 22.34 21.22
C LYS A 413 -1.05 23.10 20.34
N GLU A 414 -0.76 24.35 20.70
CA GLU A 414 0.16 25.21 19.96
C GLU A 414 1.63 24.77 20.09
N ASP A 415 2.06 24.34 21.29
CA ASP A 415 3.40 23.83 21.55
C ASP A 415 3.31 22.34 21.99
N ILE A 416 3.39 21.43 21.00
CA ILE A 416 3.28 19.99 21.22
C ILE A 416 4.45 19.47 22.08
N ASN A 417 5.65 20.05 21.95
CA ASN A 417 6.87 19.49 22.53
C ASN A 417 7.07 19.85 24.02
N LYS A 418 6.58 21.00 24.50
CA LYS A 418 6.77 21.39 25.91
C LYS A 418 5.87 20.68 26.92
N GLU A 419 4.66 20.26 26.54
CA GLU A 419 3.67 19.76 27.50
C GLU A 419 3.47 18.23 27.48
N VAL A 420 3.91 17.54 26.44
CA VAL A 420 3.85 16.06 26.38
C VAL A 420 4.74 15.41 27.45
N ALA A 421 5.84 16.06 27.82
CA ALA A 421 6.75 15.62 28.88
C ALA A 421 6.12 15.58 30.29
N ALA A 422 5.00 16.28 30.51
CA ALA A 422 4.37 16.42 31.83
C ALA A 422 3.01 15.68 31.96
N SER A 423 2.51 15.04 30.91
CA SER A 423 1.15 14.48 30.88
C SER A 423 1.11 12.95 30.93
N THR A 424 0.35 12.40 31.88
CA THR A 424 -0.19 11.03 31.80
C THR A 424 -1.30 10.97 30.75
N VAL A 425 -1.51 9.82 30.10
CA VAL A 425 -2.67 9.61 29.19
C VAL A 425 -3.96 10.00 29.91
N ALA A 426 -4.86 10.71 29.23
CA ALA A 426 -6.07 11.24 29.83
C ALA A 426 -7.08 10.13 30.10
N THR A 427 -6.85 9.34 31.15
CA THR A 427 -7.79 8.35 31.63
C THR A 427 -9.07 9.06 32.10
N LYS A 428 -10.16 8.83 31.36
CA LYS A 428 -11.55 9.22 31.67
C LYS A 428 -11.92 10.67 31.33
N LYS A 429 -12.34 10.96 30.09
CA LYS A 429 -13.35 12.03 29.82
C LYS A 429 -14.04 11.99 28.44
N ALA A 430 -14.42 10.80 28.00
CA ALA A 430 -15.08 10.50 26.72
C ALA A 430 -16.35 11.31 26.32
N ASN A 431 -16.92 12.11 27.22
CA ASN A 431 -18.14 12.90 26.98
C ASN A 431 -17.95 14.40 27.18
N LYS A 432 -16.71 14.91 27.14
CA LYS A 432 -16.49 16.35 27.07
C LYS A 432 -17.06 16.93 25.77
N GLU A 433 -17.66 18.10 25.88
CA GLU A 433 -18.03 18.92 24.73
C GLU A 433 -16.76 19.25 23.93
N GLY A 434 -16.82 19.06 22.61
CA GLY A 434 -15.68 19.30 21.71
C GLY A 434 -14.78 18.09 21.44
N ALA A 435 -14.84 17.02 22.23
CA ALA A 435 -14.05 15.80 22.00
C ALA A 435 -14.39 15.14 20.66
N LEU A 436 -13.38 14.63 19.96
CA LEU A 436 -13.56 13.91 18.70
C LEU A 436 -14.23 12.57 18.95
N LYS A 437 -14.94 12.04 17.94
CA LYS A 437 -15.64 10.76 18.03
C LYS A 437 -15.00 9.74 17.11
N VAL A 438 -13.79 9.33 17.48
CA VAL A 438 -13.02 8.28 16.78
C VAL A 438 -13.56 6.92 17.20
N HIS A 439 -14.03 6.12 16.24
CA HIS A 439 -14.76 4.87 16.53
C HIS A 439 -14.01 3.59 16.14
N PHE A 440 -12.82 3.72 15.58
CA PHE A 440 -11.97 2.60 15.21
C PHE A 440 -10.61 2.69 15.93
N PRO A 441 -9.96 1.56 16.24
CA PRO A 441 -8.64 1.57 16.86
C PRO A 441 -7.57 2.26 16.01
N ILE A 442 -6.62 2.90 16.68
CA ILE A 442 -5.43 3.45 16.05
C ILE A 442 -4.43 2.31 15.89
N GLU A 443 -4.02 2.05 14.65
CA GLU A 443 -3.07 1.00 14.32
C GLU A 443 -1.65 1.53 14.45
N ILE A 444 -0.77 0.80 15.14
CA ILE A 444 0.61 1.21 15.36
C ILE A 444 1.51 0.04 14.98
N ARG A 445 2.46 0.29 14.08
CA ARG A 445 3.37 -0.71 13.52
C ARG A 445 4.79 -0.15 13.48
N PHE A 446 5.77 -1.03 13.64
CA PHE A 446 7.19 -0.65 13.66
C PHE A 446 7.88 -1.24 12.44
N VAL A 447 8.77 -0.49 11.82
CA VAL A 447 9.44 -0.85 10.57
C VAL A 447 10.90 -0.41 10.66
N LYS A 448 11.82 -1.31 10.31
CA LYS A 448 13.25 -1.00 10.23
C LYS A 448 13.50 0.03 9.12
N GLN A 449 14.48 0.90 9.31
CA GLN A 449 14.92 1.80 8.26
C GLN A 449 15.34 1.07 6.98
N ASP A 450 15.16 1.75 5.86
CA ASP A 450 15.63 1.28 4.55
C ASP A 450 16.36 2.39 3.77
N ASN A 451 16.83 2.04 2.57
CA ASN A 451 17.56 2.94 1.67
C ASN A 451 16.75 3.31 0.40
N VAL A 452 15.45 3.03 0.37
CA VAL A 452 14.59 3.30 -0.78
C VAL A 452 14.14 4.76 -0.73
N TRP A 453 14.43 5.52 -1.79
CA TRP A 453 14.43 7.00 -1.73
C TRP A 453 13.13 7.64 -1.24
N LEU A 454 11.99 7.13 -1.68
CA LEU A 454 10.67 7.62 -1.26
C LEU A 454 10.00 6.74 -0.20
N SER A 455 10.70 5.77 0.40
CA SER A 455 10.13 5.05 1.54
C SER A 455 9.93 5.99 2.72
N PRO A 456 8.77 5.96 3.41
CA PRO A 456 8.61 6.70 4.66
C PRO A 456 9.64 6.29 5.73
N ALA A 457 10.15 5.04 5.68
CA ALA A 457 11.21 4.53 6.56
C ALA A 457 12.65 4.83 6.06
N TYR A 458 12.83 5.73 5.08
CA TYR A 458 14.17 6.04 4.55
C TYR A 458 15.10 6.59 5.64
N GLY A 459 16.16 5.84 5.97
CA GLY A 459 17.23 6.23 6.89
C GLY A 459 16.81 6.42 8.35
N VAL A 460 15.62 5.98 8.76
CA VAL A 460 15.16 6.07 10.14
C VAL A 460 14.27 4.88 10.50
N ASP A 461 14.50 4.30 11.67
CA ASP A 461 13.62 3.25 12.19
C ASP A 461 12.28 3.91 12.57
N SER A 462 11.20 3.45 11.96
CA SER A 462 9.94 4.18 11.89
C SER A 462 8.81 3.48 12.63
N CYS A 463 7.97 4.29 13.26
CA CYS A 463 6.66 3.92 13.75
C CYS A 463 5.59 4.47 12.79
N TYR A 464 4.85 3.57 12.15
CA TYR A 464 3.68 3.91 11.36
C TYR A 464 2.44 3.93 12.26
N ILE A 465 1.76 5.07 12.29
CA ILE A 465 0.53 5.29 13.04
C ILE A 465 -0.60 5.46 12.04
N GLY A 466 -1.49 4.48 11.93
CA GLY A 466 -2.65 4.49 11.05
C GLY A 466 -3.92 4.90 11.79
N ILE A 467 -4.64 5.88 11.23
CA ILE A 467 -5.98 6.26 11.69
C ILE A 467 -7.03 5.89 10.65
N ILE A 468 -8.12 5.28 11.12
CA ILE A 468 -9.20 4.77 10.28
C ILE A 468 -10.53 5.32 10.79
N MET A 469 -11.41 5.66 9.85
CA MET A 469 -12.81 5.97 10.13
C MET A 469 -13.68 5.15 9.18
N TYR A 470 -14.26 4.07 9.70
CA TYR A 470 -15.19 3.26 8.93
C TYR A 470 -16.41 4.03 8.42
N ARG A 471 -16.87 3.62 7.24
CA ARG A 471 -18.05 4.12 6.55
C ARG A 471 -19.14 3.03 6.53
N PRO A 472 -19.92 2.88 7.61
CA PRO A 472 -20.92 1.81 7.71
C PRO A 472 -21.94 1.94 6.57
N TYR A 473 -22.15 0.84 5.83
CA TYR A 473 -22.95 0.78 4.60
C TYR A 473 -22.57 1.84 3.56
N GLY A 474 -21.27 2.17 3.48
CA GLY A 474 -20.72 3.18 2.58
C GLY A 474 -21.07 4.63 2.94
N LYS A 475 -21.73 4.88 4.07
CA LYS A 475 -22.15 6.23 4.47
C LYS A 475 -21.00 7.03 5.06
N ALA A 476 -20.95 8.31 4.72
CA ALA A 476 -19.94 9.23 5.22
C ALA A 476 -20.07 9.41 6.75
N VAL A 477 -18.92 9.67 7.38
CA VAL A 477 -18.77 9.97 8.81
C VAL A 477 -17.85 11.18 8.95
N PRO A 478 -17.96 12.00 9.99
CA PRO A 478 -17.05 13.14 10.17
C PRO A 478 -15.61 12.68 10.42
N TYR A 479 -14.68 13.02 9.52
CA TYR A 479 -13.25 12.65 9.66
C TYR A 479 -12.29 13.83 9.47
N LYS A 480 -12.66 14.85 8.68
CA LYS A 480 -11.75 15.94 8.24
C LYS A 480 -11.04 16.66 9.40
N ARG A 481 -11.77 16.99 10.48
CA ARG A 481 -11.19 17.64 11.67
C ARG A 481 -10.17 16.72 12.36
N PHE A 482 -10.48 15.42 12.47
CA PHE A 482 -9.58 14.45 13.07
C PHE A 482 -8.30 14.31 12.22
N TRP A 483 -8.43 14.20 10.90
CA TRP A 483 -7.29 14.12 9.98
C TRP A 483 -6.41 15.37 10.02
N ALA A 484 -6.99 16.56 9.90
CA ALA A 484 -6.21 17.80 9.89
C ALA A 484 -5.37 17.96 11.17
N GLY A 485 -5.95 17.64 12.34
CA GLY A 485 -5.19 17.71 13.58
C GLY A 485 -4.18 16.58 13.74
N TYR A 486 -4.53 15.36 13.32
CA TYR A 486 -3.60 14.23 13.29
C TYR A 486 -2.38 14.52 12.40
N GLU A 487 -2.57 15.01 11.17
CA GLU A 487 -1.48 15.35 10.26
C GLU A 487 -0.57 16.45 10.85
N LYS A 488 -1.15 17.46 11.50
CA LYS A 488 -0.39 18.50 12.21
C LYS A 488 0.49 17.90 13.32
N ILE A 489 -0.04 16.93 14.09
CA ILE A 489 0.72 16.23 15.13
C ILE A 489 1.84 15.43 14.49
N MET A 490 1.55 14.57 13.50
CA MET A 490 2.57 13.74 12.84
C MET A 490 3.68 14.59 12.21
N ALA A 491 3.34 15.69 11.55
CA ALA A 491 4.30 16.62 10.96
C ALA A 491 5.22 17.30 12.01
N SER A 492 4.77 17.43 13.27
CA SER A 492 5.59 17.99 14.36
C SER A 492 6.66 17.02 14.91
N PHE A 493 6.52 15.72 14.60
CA PHE A 493 7.46 14.65 14.98
C PHE A 493 8.25 14.14 13.76
N ASP A 494 8.62 15.04 12.85
CA ASP A 494 9.33 14.74 11.60
C ASP A 494 8.65 13.66 10.74
N GLY A 495 7.31 13.64 10.78
CA GLY A 495 6.51 12.63 10.12
C GLY A 495 6.54 12.70 8.59
N ARG A 496 6.37 11.52 7.98
CA ARG A 496 6.23 11.31 6.53
C ARG A 496 4.91 10.61 6.24
N PRO A 497 4.05 11.14 5.34
CA PRO A 497 2.79 10.48 5.00
C PRO A 497 3.04 9.17 4.25
N HIS A 498 2.25 8.13 4.54
CA HIS A 498 2.29 6.88 3.79
C HIS A 498 1.62 7.06 2.42
N TRP A 499 2.35 6.82 1.33
CA TRP A 499 1.89 7.07 -0.05
C TRP A 499 0.61 6.36 -0.46
N ALA A 500 0.40 5.11 -0.01
CA ALA A 500 -0.84 4.40 -0.28
C ALA A 500 -2.09 5.01 0.41
N LYS A 501 -1.95 5.93 1.38
CA LYS A 501 -3.08 6.52 2.11
C LYS A 501 -3.25 7.99 1.75
N ALA A 502 -4.45 8.53 1.91
CA ALA A 502 -4.70 9.94 1.67
C ALA A 502 -3.97 10.81 2.69
N HIS A 503 -3.45 11.95 2.22
CA HIS A 503 -2.84 12.98 3.04
C HIS A 503 -3.04 14.36 2.39
N SER A 504 -2.91 15.45 3.17
CA SER A 504 -3.06 16.82 2.63
C SER A 504 -1.73 17.57 2.39
N VAL A 505 -0.59 16.87 2.53
CA VAL A 505 0.75 17.46 2.39
C VAL A 505 0.97 18.07 1.01
N THR A 506 1.45 19.32 0.97
CA THR A 506 1.80 20.03 -0.27
C THR A 506 3.13 19.54 -0.86
N PRO A 507 3.43 19.82 -2.14
CA PRO A 507 4.73 19.48 -2.74
C PRO A 507 5.93 19.97 -1.94
N GLU A 508 5.89 21.22 -1.47
CA GLU A 508 6.93 21.81 -0.63
C GLU A 508 7.08 21.06 0.70
N GLY A 509 5.96 20.64 1.29
CA GLY A 509 5.95 19.80 2.50
C GLY A 509 6.56 18.43 2.25
N LEU A 510 6.24 17.78 1.13
CA LEU A 510 6.80 16.49 0.74
C LEU A 510 8.31 16.60 0.48
N GLU A 511 8.77 17.65 -0.21
CA GLU A 511 10.19 17.92 -0.44
C GLU A 511 10.96 18.11 0.87
N LYS A 512 10.34 18.75 1.86
CA LYS A 512 10.90 18.90 3.20
C LYS A 512 10.95 17.57 3.97
N SER A 513 9.90 16.75 3.90
CA SER A 513 9.78 15.51 4.66
C SER A 513 10.60 14.34 4.08
N TYR A 514 10.82 14.31 2.77
CA TYR A 514 11.52 13.22 2.07
C TYR A 514 12.92 13.63 1.59
N PRO A 515 14.01 13.18 2.25
CA PRO A 515 15.38 13.64 1.97
C PRO A 515 15.87 13.41 0.52
N LYS A 516 15.30 12.43 -0.18
CA LYS A 516 15.66 12.09 -1.56
C LYS A 516 14.70 12.63 -2.62
N MET A 517 13.73 13.48 -2.24
CA MET A 517 12.74 14.00 -3.19
C MET A 517 13.37 14.72 -4.38
N LYS A 518 14.37 15.58 -4.17
CA LYS A 518 15.08 16.27 -5.27
C LYS A 518 15.80 15.31 -6.22
N ALA A 519 16.49 14.32 -5.67
CA ALA A 519 17.19 13.32 -6.47
C ALA A 519 16.20 12.45 -7.27
N PHE A 520 15.08 12.09 -6.65
CA PHE A 520 13.98 11.40 -7.32
C PHE A 520 13.42 12.22 -8.48
N SER A 521 13.11 13.51 -8.26
CA SER A 521 12.58 14.39 -9.29
C SER A 521 13.53 14.56 -10.49
N ALA A 522 14.86 14.55 -10.26
CA ALA A 522 15.84 14.56 -11.34
C ALA A 522 15.77 13.30 -12.20
N ILE A 523 15.68 12.11 -11.58
CA ILE A 523 15.48 10.84 -12.30
C ILE A 523 14.13 10.84 -13.03
N ARG A 524 13.06 11.36 -12.40
CA ARG A 524 11.74 11.51 -13.04
C ARG A 524 11.82 12.34 -14.32
N GLN A 525 12.49 13.49 -14.29
CA GLN A 525 12.67 14.34 -15.47
C GLN A 525 13.50 13.66 -16.57
N GLN A 526 14.46 12.81 -16.19
CA GLN A 526 15.24 12.02 -17.15
C GLN A 526 14.41 10.94 -17.84
N LEU A 527 13.59 10.20 -17.08
CA LEU A 527 12.84 9.05 -17.59
C LEU A 527 11.47 9.43 -18.17
N ASP A 528 10.93 10.58 -17.77
CA ASP A 528 9.67 11.14 -18.24
C ASP A 528 9.84 12.63 -18.61
N PRO A 529 10.59 12.93 -19.68
CA PRO A 529 10.88 14.31 -20.10
C PRO A 529 9.62 15.08 -20.52
N ASP A 530 8.59 14.37 -20.99
CA ASP A 530 7.33 14.96 -21.46
C ASP A 530 6.26 15.04 -20.36
N GLY A 531 6.54 14.51 -19.16
CA GLY A 531 5.66 14.63 -18.00
C GLY A 531 4.40 13.76 -18.06
N ILE A 532 4.36 12.73 -18.90
CA ILE A 532 3.11 11.98 -19.13
C ILE A 532 2.71 11.13 -17.92
N HIS A 533 3.63 10.74 -17.03
CA HIS A 533 3.32 9.88 -15.87
C HIS A 533 2.95 10.65 -14.60
N VAL A 534 3.04 11.97 -14.63
CA VAL A 534 2.52 12.88 -13.60
C VAL A 534 1.26 13.57 -14.13
N CYS A 535 0.37 13.95 -13.24
CA CYS A 535 -0.87 14.62 -13.62
C CYS A 535 -0.91 15.95 -12.86
N ASP A 536 -0.18 16.93 -13.39
CA ASP A 536 -0.11 18.28 -12.85
C ASP A 536 -0.74 19.26 -13.84
N ASP A 537 -1.62 20.12 -13.32
CA ASP A 537 -2.13 21.31 -14.00
C ASP A 537 -1.44 22.61 -13.52
N ASP A 538 -0.37 22.54 -12.72
CA ASP A 538 0.31 23.75 -12.22
C ASP A 538 1.83 23.70 -12.45
N GLU A 539 2.40 24.81 -12.92
CA GLU A 539 3.78 25.07 -13.38
C GLU A 539 4.92 24.84 -12.35
N VAL A 540 4.71 24.06 -11.29
CA VAL A 540 5.73 23.76 -10.28
C VAL A 540 6.00 22.26 -10.32
N GLY A 541 7.09 21.86 -10.99
CA GLY A 541 7.48 20.47 -11.26
C GLY A 541 7.78 19.58 -10.04
N GLY A 542 6.85 19.48 -9.10
CA GLY A 542 6.80 18.52 -8.01
C GLY A 542 5.63 17.57 -8.20
N LEU A 543 5.76 16.32 -7.75
CA LEU A 543 4.69 15.30 -7.84
C LEU A 543 3.38 15.81 -7.21
N VAL A 544 2.44 16.33 -8.00
CA VAL A 544 1.05 16.47 -7.58
C VAL A 544 0.25 15.35 -8.26
N TYR A 545 -0.53 14.65 -7.46
CA TYR A 545 -1.49 13.68 -7.96
C TYR A 545 -2.84 14.38 -7.89
N LEU A 546 -3.23 15.01 -9.00
CA LEU A 546 -4.52 15.67 -9.27
C LEU A 546 -5.34 16.18 -8.08
N ARG A 547 -5.27 17.50 -7.86
CA ARG A 547 -6.22 18.29 -7.04
C ARG A 547 -7.66 18.35 -7.58
N HIS A 548 -8.07 17.49 -8.52
CA HIS A 548 -9.40 17.54 -9.17
C HIS A 548 -10.18 16.22 -9.12
N ALA A 549 -9.76 15.22 -8.34
CA ALA A 549 -10.69 14.14 -7.99
C ALA A 549 -11.74 14.71 -7.02
N HIS A 550 -13.00 14.77 -7.46
CA HIS A 550 -14.13 15.04 -6.56
C HIS A 550 -14.13 13.95 -5.47
N ALA A 551 -13.53 14.24 -4.33
CA ALA A 551 -13.79 13.48 -3.11
C ALA A 551 -15.30 13.54 -2.89
N HIS A 552 -15.94 12.39 -2.69
CA HIS A 552 -17.37 12.36 -2.37
C HIS A 552 -17.66 13.32 -1.21
N GLU A 553 -18.42 14.38 -1.48
CA GLU A 553 -19.05 15.25 -0.49
C GLU A 553 -20.13 14.50 0.29
#